data_AF-A0A1I4ZI65-F1
#
_entry.id   AF-A0A1I4ZI65-F1
#
_cell.length_a   1.000
_cell.length_b   1.000
_cell.length_c   1.000
_cell.angle_alpha   90.00
_cell.angle_beta   90.00
_cell.angle_gamma   90.00
#
_symmetry.space_group_name_H-M   'P 1'
#
loop_
_entity.id
_entity.type
_entity.pdbx_description
1 polymer ?
#
loop_
_entity_poly.entity_id
_entity_poly.type
_entity_poly.pdbx_seq_one_letter_code
_entity_poly.pdbx_strand_id
1 'polypeptide(L)' 'MYRLIRLKKILNHNTIRKLFIHNKEDKEIPYDQSLMVFNNAPEPTQFFEYKGSHLMAIVQEKERMLKAINDLLHR' A
#
# COMPACT_ATOMS: atom_id res chain seq x y z
N MET A 1 6.89 -0.63 -19.52
CA MET A 1 7.72 0.57 -19.26
C MET A 1 6.92 1.79 -18.78
N TYR A 2 5.77 2.13 -19.39
CA TYR A 2 4.96 3.33 -19.02
C TYR A 2 4.39 3.35 -17.59
N ARG A 3 4.04 2.20 -17.00
CA ARG A 3 3.41 2.12 -15.66
C ARG A 3 4.36 2.54 -14.52
N LEU A 4 5.65 2.22 -14.62
CA LEU A 4 6.67 2.56 -13.61
C LEU A 4 6.99 4.06 -13.56
N ILE A 5 6.96 4.74 -14.72
CA ILE A 5 7.26 6.19 -14.80
C ILE A 5 6.19 7.01 -14.06
N ARG A 6 4.92 6.63 -14.19
CA ARG A 6 3.82 7.31 -13.50
C ARG A 6 3.86 7.09 -11.98
N LEU A 7 4.19 5.88 -11.54
CA LEU A 7 4.35 5.56 -10.12
C LEU A 7 5.51 6.33 -9.49
N LYS A 8 6.67 6.41 -10.17
CA LYS A 8 7.80 7.22 -9.72
C LYS A 8 7.42 8.69 -9.51
N LYS A 9 6.63 9.29 -10.40
CA LYS A 9 6.20 10.68 -10.24
C LYS A 9 5.35 10.91 -8.98
N ILE A 10 4.46 9.98 -8.64
CA ILE A 10 3.57 10.10 -7.47
C ILE A 10 4.31 9.77 -6.17
N LEU A 11 5.24 8.81 -6.21
CA LEU A 11 5.95 8.32 -5.04
C LEU A 11 7.23 9.11 -4.73
N ASN A 12 7.79 9.88 -5.67
CA ASN A 12 9.06 10.60 -5.50
C ASN A 12 8.92 11.90 -4.69
N HIS A 13 8.31 11.80 -3.49
CA HIS A 13 8.16 12.88 -2.53
C HIS A 13 8.50 12.37 -1.14
N ASN A 14 9.66 12.76 -0.62
CA ASN A 14 10.20 12.28 0.67
C ASN A 14 9.50 12.93 1.89
N THR A 15 8.63 13.91 1.64
CA THR A 15 7.85 14.60 2.68
C THR A 15 6.45 14.01 2.87
N ILE A 16 6.00 13.17 1.94
CA ILE A 16 4.66 12.58 1.96
C ILE A 16 4.76 11.18 2.56
N ARG A 17 3.99 10.91 3.62
CA ARG A 17 3.82 9.56 4.16
C ARG A 17 2.97 8.70 3.23
N LYS A 18 3.37 7.44 3.03
CA LYS A 18 2.73 6.55 2.06
C LYS A 18 2.31 5.25 2.75
N LEU A 19 1.03 4.90 2.65
CA LEU A 19 0.49 3.62 3.12
C LEU A 19 0.18 2.73 1.93
N PHE A 20 0.79 1.56 1.90
CA PHE A 20 0.50 0.49 0.96
C PHE A 20 -0.43 -0.52 1.62
N ILE A 21 -1.50 -0.90 0.93
CA ILE A 21 -2.51 -1.84 1.44
C ILE A 21 -2.61 -2.97 0.42
N HIS A 22 -2.22 -4.18 0.80
CA HIS A 22 -2.27 -5.33 -0.11
C HIS A 22 -2.31 -6.67 0.63
N ASN A 23 -2.59 -7.76 -0.07
CA ASN A 23 -2.59 -9.09 0.52
C ASN A 23 -1.96 -10.14 -0.41
N LYS A 24 -1.52 -11.26 0.16
CA LYS A 24 -0.86 -12.36 -0.56
C LYS A 24 -1.81 -13.28 -1.33
N GLU A 25 -3.08 -13.26 -0.97
CA GLU A 25 -4.16 -14.08 -1.53
C GLU A 25 -4.85 -13.41 -2.74
N ASP A 26 -4.42 -12.19 -3.10
CA ASP A 26 -4.94 -11.40 -4.20
C ASP A 26 -4.64 -12.07 -5.54
N LYS A 27 -5.72 -12.45 -6.24
CA LYS A 27 -5.64 -13.10 -7.56
C LYS A 27 -5.74 -12.11 -8.72
N GLU A 28 -6.10 -10.86 -8.45
CA GLU A 28 -6.25 -9.81 -9.46
C GLU A 28 -4.94 -9.04 -9.65
N ILE A 29 -4.23 -8.75 -8.54
CA ILE A 29 -2.96 -8.03 -8.56
C ILE A 29 -1.89 -8.82 -7.78
N PRO A 30 -0.83 -9.30 -8.44
CA PRO A 30 0.22 -10.06 -7.79
C PRO A 30 0.88 -9.31 -6.64
N TYR A 31 1.05 -10.00 -5.50
CA TYR A 31 1.61 -9.42 -4.29
C TYR A 31 3.03 -8.84 -4.49
N ASP A 32 3.86 -9.52 -5.26
CA ASP A 32 5.23 -9.08 -5.58
C ASP A 32 5.28 -7.72 -6.28
N GLN A 33 4.23 -7.35 -7.04
CA GLN A 33 4.17 -6.02 -7.65
C GLN A 33 3.99 -4.94 -6.59
N SER A 34 3.17 -5.19 -5.57
CA SER A 34 2.97 -4.24 -4.47
C SER A 34 4.24 -4.10 -3.64
N LEU A 35 4.90 -5.22 -3.31
CA LEU A 35 6.19 -5.21 -2.61
C LEU A 35 7.28 -4.48 -3.40
N MET A 36 7.37 -4.71 -4.71
CA MET A 36 8.33 -4.01 -5.56
C MET A 36 8.12 -2.49 -5.48
N VAL A 37 6.88 -2.00 -5.51
CA VAL A 37 6.60 -0.57 -5.43
C VAL A 37 6.91 -0.03 -4.03
N PHE A 38 6.51 -0.75 -2.98
CA PHE A 38 6.81 -0.39 -1.58
C PHE A 38 8.31 -0.26 -1.35
N ASN A 39 9.10 -1.27 -1.73
CA ASN A 39 10.56 -1.30 -1.53
C ASN A 39 11.31 -0.21 -2.31
N ASN A 40 10.71 0.34 -3.37
CA ASN A 40 11.30 1.41 -4.18
C ASN A 40 10.73 2.80 -3.84
N ALA A 41 9.76 2.91 -2.93
CA ALA A 41 9.18 4.18 -2.54
C ALA A 41 10.08 4.87 -1.50
N PRO A 42 10.30 6.20 -1.62
CA PRO A 42 11.02 6.95 -0.60
C PRO A 42 10.27 6.95 0.74
N GLU A 43 11.02 6.77 1.83
CA GLU A 43 10.54 6.98 3.19
C GLU A 43 9.97 8.40 3.38
N PRO A 44 8.98 8.58 4.28
CA PRO A 44 8.38 7.57 5.18
C PRO A 44 7.32 6.68 4.49
N THR A 45 7.45 5.36 4.64
CA THR A 45 6.51 4.36 4.09
C THR A 45 5.98 3.38 5.14
N GLN A 46 4.79 2.82 4.88
CA GLN A 46 4.16 1.79 5.69
C GLN A 46 3.46 0.77 4.80
N PHE A 47 3.45 -0.50 5.23
CA PHE A 47 2.75 -1.58 4.54
C PHE A 47 1.73 -2.24 5.49
N PHE A 48 0.49 -2.31 5.05
CA PHE A 48 -0.61 -2.97 5.74
C PHE A 48 -1.01 -4.22 4.96
N GLU A 49 -0.63 -5.38 5.49
CA GLU A 49 -1.04 -6.69 4.97
C GLU A 49 -2.33 -7.17 5.65
N TYR A 50 -3.31 -7.53 4.83
CA TYR A 50 -4.60 -8.12 5.25
C TYR A 50 -4.76 -9.53 4.65
N LYS A 51 -5.86 -10.23 4.96
CA LYS A 51 -6.18 -11.56 4.40
C LYS A 51 -7.46 -11.56 3.53
N GLY A 52 -7.59 -12.55 2.66
CA GLY A 52 -8.73 -12.73 1.76
C GLY A 52 -8.55 -12.05 0.40
N SER A 53 -9.63 -12.04 -0.41
CA SER A 53 -9.64 -11.49 -1.77
C SER A 53 -9.36 -9.98 -1.83
N HIS A 54 -9.18 -9.45 -3.05
CA HIS A 54 -8.77 -8.08 -3.39
C HIS A 54 -9.41 -6.92 -2.58
N LEU A 55 -10.64 -7.06 -2.11
CA LEU A 55 -11.37 -6.01 -1.36
C LEU A 55 -11.64 -6.36 0.12
N MET A 56 -11.11 -7.47 0.61
CA MET A 56 -11.44 -8.00 1.94
C MET A 56 -10.94 -7.13 3.09
N ALA A 57 -9.95 -6.28 2.85
CA ALA A 57 -9.50 -5.31 3.83
C ALA A 57 -10.64 -4.40 4.33
N ILE A 58 -11.53 -3.97 3.44
CA ILE A 58 -12.66 -3.08 3.75
C ILE A 58 -13.81 -3.86 4.40
N VAL A 59 -13.98 -5.14 4.02
CA VAL A 59 -15.09 -5.99 4.47
C VAL A 59 -14.82 -6.61 5.84
N GLN A 60 -13.63 -7.16 6.05
CA GLN A 60 -13.29 -8.00 7.20
C GLN A 60 -12.34 -7.32 8.19
N GLU A 61 -11.52 -6.37 7.72
CA GLU A 61 -10.45 -5.75 8.51
C GLU A 61 -10.62 -4.24 8.67
N LYS A 62 -11.87 -3.75 8.58
CA LYS A 62 -12.20 -2.31 8.59
C LYS A 62 -11.49 -1.54 9.71
N GLU A 63 -11.56 -2.03 10.94
CA GLU A 63 -10.96 -1.34 12.10
C GLU A 63 -9.43 -1.29 12.02
N ARG A 64 -8.78 -2.36 11.55
CA ARG A 64 -7.33 -2.39 11.35
C ARG A 64 -6.91 -1.45 10.21
N MET A 65 -7.69 -1.41 9.13
CA MET A 65 -7.46 -0.47 8.03
C MET A 65 -7.62 0.97 8.49
N LEU A 66 -8.70 1.31 9.19
CA LEU A 66 -8.93 2.66 9.71
C LEU A 66 -7.82 3.08 10.68
N LYS A 67 -7.35 2.16 11.52
CA LYS A 67 -6.19 2.41 12.38
C LYS A 67 -4.93 2.73 11.57
N ALA A 68 -4.61 1.95 10.54
CA ALA A 68 -3.44 2.21 9.68
C ALA A 68 -3.53 3.56 8.97
N ILE A 69 -4.74 3.95 8.52
CA ILE A 69 -4.98 5.28 7.93
C ILE A 69 -4.80 6.38 8.97
N ASN A 70 -5.34 6.21 10.19
CA ASN A 70 -5.17 7.19 11.26
C ASN A 70 -3.70 7.36 11.67
N ASP A 71 -2.96 6.25 11.76
CA ASP A 71 -1.52 6.25 12.04
C ASP A 71 -0.74 6.97 10.92
N LEU A 72 -1.16 6.85 9.65
CA LEU A 72 -0.58 7.60 8.53
C LEU A 72 -0.82 9.11 8.67
N LEU A 73 -1.99 9.52 9.13
CA LEU A 73 -2.38 10.93 9.18
C LEU A 73 -1.79 11.69 10.38
N HIS A 74 -1.65 11.04 11.53
CA HIS A 74 -1.35 11.72 12.81
C HIS A 74 0.03 11.41 13.43
N ARG A 75 0.92 10.73 12.69
CA ARG A 75 2.33 10.59 13.09
C ARG A 75 3.19 11.78 12.72
#